data_AF-A0A7S4IZI4-F1
#
_entry.id   AF-A0A7S4IZI4-F1
#
_cell.length_a   1.000
_cell.length_b   1.000
_cell.length_c   1.000
_cell.angle_alpha   90.00
_cell.angle_beta   90.00
_cell.angle_gamma   90.00
#
_symmetry.space_group_name_H-M   'P 1'
#
loop_
_entity.id
_entity.type
_entity.pdbx_description
1 polymer ?
#
loop_
_entity_poly.entity_id
_entity_poly.type
_entity_poly.pdbx_seq_one_letter_code
_entity_poly.pdbx_strand_id
1 'polypeptide(L)'
;SWTRGGFTSQFRQDKTVFNLLFRDRNTQGVYVDVASNHYKRISNTYFYDRCLGWQGVCVEPNPIYHDELQRLRSCELFPTCASNSTDEVELKLPVDTWIGALGGINGGRMKEYVKQIEKSKRLSVAKRMRCVRVGDELRRLGVGHVDLFSLDVEGHERAVLDGIDFCSLHISHIICEANCDSVLRGWGYAASKPRGLVQTEVLWTRPQGSLPSC
;
A
#
# COMPACT_ATOMS: atom_id res chain seq x y z
N SER A 1 15.68 -20.01 -8.74
CA SER A 1 14.79 -19.45 -9.77
C SER A 1 13.60 -18.81 -9.07
N TRP A 2 13.72 -17.53 -8.68
CA TRP A 2 12.76 -16.80 -7.82
C TRP A 2 11.45 -16.39 -8.54
N THR A 3 11.28 -16.77 -9.81
CA THR A 3 10.34 -16.11 -10.74
C THR A 3 9.05 -16.89 -11.03
N ARG A 4 8.82 -18.08 -10.46
CA ARG A 4 7.68 -18.93 -10.87
C ARG A 4 6.43 -18.94 -9.98
N GLY A 5 6.32 -18.14 -8.92
CA GLY A 5 5.06 -18.10 -8.14
C GLY A 5 4.86 -16.99 -7.11
N GLY A 6 5.69 -15.95 -7.11
CA GLY A 6 5.69 -14.94 -6.04
C GLY A 6 4.91 -13.64 -6.30
N PHE A 7 4.64 -13.30 -7.57
CA PHE A 7 3.89 -12.09 -7.91
C PHE A 7 2.39 -12.34 -7.81
N THR A 8 1.69 -11.46 -7.10
CA THR A 8 0.30 -11.65 -6.67
C THR A 8 -0.55 -10.39 -6.78
N SER A 9 0.03 -9.25 -7.19
CA SER A 9 -0.75 -8.03 -7.35
C SER A 9 -1.80 -8.18 -8.45
N GLN A 10 -2.88 -7.40 -8.34
CA GLN A 10 -4.08 -7.55 -9.18
C GLN A 10 -3.77 -7.54 -10.67
N PHE A 11 -2.83 -6.70 -11.09
CA PHE A 11 -2.47 -6.52 -12.50
C PHE A 11 -0.97 -6.70 -12.77
N ARG A 12 -0.26 -7.41 -11.89
CA ARG A 12 1.20 -7.62 -11.97
C ARG A 12 2.02 -6.33 -11.85
N GLN A 13 1.49 -5.32 -11.16
CA GLN A 13 2.21 -4.10 -10.79
C GLN A 13 3.49 -4.45 -10.03
N ASP A 14 3.41 -5.38 -9.08
CA ASP A 14 4.56 -5.90 -8.32
C ASP A 14 5.70 -6.38 -9.23
N LYS A 15 5.38 -7.15 -10.28
CA LYS A 15 6.32 -7.63 -11.29
C LYS A 15 6.85 -6.50 -12.16
N THR A 16 5.99 -5.55 -12.55
CA THR A 16 6.37 -4.39 -13.35
C THR A 16 7.41 -3.55 -12.61
N VAL A 17 7.11 -3.21 -11.36
CA VAL A 17 7.99 -2.42 -10.48
C VAL A 17 9.29 -3.16 -10.21
N PHE A 18 9.23 -4.46 -9.89
CA PHE A 18 10.44 -5.26 -9.68
C PHE A 18 11.33 -5.26 -10.92
N ASN A 19 10.77 -5.55 -12.09
CA ASN A 19 11.55 -5.61 -13.33
C ASN A 19 12.16 -4.26 -13.71
N LEU A 20 11.46 -3.17 -13.43
CA LEU A 20 11.89 -1.82 -13.78
C LEU A 20 12.96 -1.27 -12.84
N LEU A 21 12.82 -1.54 -11.54
CA LEU A 21 13.59 -0.82 -10.50
C LEU A 21 14.58 -1.72 -9.74
N PHE A 22 14.27 -3.00 -9.60
CA PHE A 22 14.92 -3.86 -8.60
C PHE A 22 15.46 -5.18 -9.15
N ARG A 23 15.29 -5.45 -10.45
CA ARG A 23 15.67 -6.73 -11.07
C ARG A 23 17.15 -7.09 -10.88
N ASP A 24 18.00 -6.07 -11.00
CA ASP A 24 19.46 -6.20 -10.94
C ASP A 24 20.00 -5.85 -9.55
N ARG A 25 19.11 -5.65 -8.57
CA ARG A 25 19.47 -5.32 -7.19
C ARG A 25 19.78 -6.60 -6.42
N ASN A 26 20.93 -6.60 -5.74
CA ASN A 26 21.39 -7.70 -4.89
C ASN A 26 21.39 -7.35 -3.39
N THR A 27 20.82 -6.22 -3.01
CA THR A 27 20.73 -5.78 -1.61
C THR A 27 19.32 -5.93 -1.06
N GLN A 28 19.26 -6.11 0.25
CA GLN A 28 18.02 -6.04 1.01
C GLN A 28 17.33 -4.68 0.78
N GLY A 29 16.00 -4.68 0.83
CA GLY A 29 15.22 -3.45 0.77
C GLY A 29 14.18 -3.34 1.87
N VAL A 30 13.54 -2.18 1.92
CA VAL A 30 12.44 -1.84 2.82
C VAL A 30 11.20 -1.50 2.02
N TYR A 31 10.07 -2.12 2.34
CA TYR A 31 8.77 -1.76 1.78
C TYR A 31 7.79 -1.26 2.85
N VAL A 32 6.86 -0.43 2.41
CA VAL A 32 5.69 -0.01 3.18
C VAL A 32 4.45 -0.30 2.36
N ASP A 33 3.42 -0.84 3.01
CA ASP A 33 2.13 -1.15 2.39
C ASP A 33 0.98 -0.55 3.22
N VAL A 34 0.37 0.52 2.74
CA VAL A 34 -0.72 1.21 3.45
C VAL A 34 -2.06 0.80 2.86
N ALA A 35 -2.95 0.30 3.73
CA ALA A 35 -4.12 -0.53 3.40
C ALA A 35 -3.73 -1.85 2.70
N SER A 36 -2.88 -2.61 3.39
CA SER A 36 -2.26 -3.84 2.85
C SER A 36 -3.26 -4.93 2.43
N ASN A 37 -4.50 -4.88 2.94
CA ASN A 37 -5.59 -5.81 2.64
C ASN A 37 -5.16 -7.28 2.88
N HIS A 38 -5.66 -8.21 2.08
CA HIS A 38 -5.30 -9.62 2.18
C HIS A 38 -3.79 -9.83 2.02
N TYR A 39 -3.19 -10.66 2.88
CA TYR A 39 -1.73 -10.89 2.95
C TYR A 39 -1.02 -11.29 1.65
N LYS A 40 -1.74 -11.65 0.59
CA LYS A 40 -1.16 -12.22 -0.63
C LYS A 40 -1.98 -11.85 -1.85
N ARG A 41 -3.27 -12.16 -1.85
CA ARG A 41 -4.15 -11.85 -2.97
C ARG A 41 -4.12 -10.34 -3.22
N ILE A 42 -3.94 -9.95 -4.47
CA ILE A 42 -3.87 -8.55 -4.95
C ILE A 42 -2.82 -7.66 -4.29
N SER A 43 -1.94 -8.18 -3.43
CA SER A 43 -0.92 -7.38 -2.75
C SER A 43 0.21 -6.97 -3.71
N ASN A 44 0.52 -5.67 -3.70
CA ASN A 44 1.68 -5.09 -4.39
C ASN A 44 3.02 -5.44 -3.71
N THR A 45 2.98 -5.86 -2.43
CA THR A 45 4.19 -6.02 -1.61
C THR A 45 4.48 -7.47 -1.23
N TYR A 46 3.61 -8.43 -1.57
CA TYR A 46 3.78 -9.83 -1.15
C TYR A 46 5.12 -10.42 -1.57
N PHE A 47 5.45 -10.21 -2.84
CA PHE A 47 6.69 -10.67 -3.46
C PHE A 47 7.94 -10.14 -2.74
N TYR A 48 7.97 -8.84 -2.39
CA TYR A 48 9.11 -8.19 -1.77
C TYR A 48 9.41 -8.77 -0.39
N ASP A 49 8.37 -9.00 0.41
CA ASP A 49 8.49 -9.63 1.73
C ASP A 49 8.84 -11.12 1.65
N ARG A 50 8.04 -11.93 0.95
CA ARG A 50 8.16 -13.40 1.03
C ARG A 50 9.15 -14.01 0.06
N CYS A 51 9.42 -13.34 -1.05
CA CYS A 51 10.35 -13.84 -2.07
C CYS A 51 11.68 -13.11 -2.04
N LEU A 52 11.72 -11.80 -1.73
CA LEU A 52 12.97 -11.07 -1.60
C LEU A 52 13.44 -10.94 -0.15
N GLY A 53 12.59 -11.26 0.83
CA GLY A 53 12.95 -11.19 2.25
C GLY A 53 13.00 -9.77 2.80
N TRP A 54 12.49 -8.76 2.09
CA TRP A 54 12.60 -7.36 2.47
C TRP A 54 11.95 -7.06 3.83
N GLN A 55 12.52 -6.09 4.55
CA GLN A 55 11.90 -5.57 5.76
C GLN A 55 10.61 -4.84 5.38
N GLY A 56 9.52 -5.12 6.10
CA GLY A 56 8.20 -4.62 5.76
C GLY A 56 7.50 -3.88 6.89
N VAL A 57 6.72 -2.87 6.54
CA VAL A 57 5.70 -2.27 7.40
C VAL A 57 4.36 -2.33 6.69
N CYS A 58 3.36 -2.89 7.36
CA CYS A 58 1.99 -3.00 6.87
C CYS A 58 1.06 -2.16 7.76
N VAL A 59 0.18 -1.36 7.17
CA VAL A 59 -0.87 -0.63 7.91
C VAL A 59 -2.22 -1.10 7.38
N GLU A 60 -3.05 -1.73 8.21
CA GLU A 60 -4.32 -2.30 7.79
C GLU A 60 -5.41 -2.09 8.85
N PRO A 61 -6.47 -1.31 8.55
CA PRO A 61 -7.53 -1.04 9.53
C PRO A 61 -8.53 -2.20 9.70
N ASN A 62 -8.70 -3.07 8.70
CA ASN A 62 -9.73 -4.10 8.69
C ASN A 62 -9.28 -5.39 9.39
N PRO A 63 -9.89 -5.74 10.54
CA PRO A 63 -9.46 -6.90 11.34
C PRO A 63 -9.60 -8.24 10.65
N ILE A 64 -10.37 -8.35 9.57
CA ILE A 64 -10.50 -9.62 8.82
C ILE A 64 -9.17 -10.04 8.18
N TYR A 65 -8.22 -9.13 8.00
CA TYR A 65 -6.93 -9.41 7.38
C TYR A 65 -5.79 -9.61 8.39
N HIS A 66 -5.98 -9.23 9.67
CA HIS A 66 -4.89 -9.11 10.64
C HIS A 66 -4.21 -10.45 10.96
N ASP A 67 -4.99 -11.51 11.20
CA ASP A 67 -4.45 -12.83 11.56
C ASP A 67 -3.51 -13.37 10.46
N GLU A 68 -3.97 -13.34 9.21
CA GLU A 68 -3.15 -13.83 8.10
C GLU A 68 -1.98 -12.90 7.79
N LEU A 69 -2.13 -11.59 7.92
CA LEU A 69 -1.01 -10.66 7.81
C LEU A 69 0.08 -10.98 8.84
N GLN A 70 -0.28 -11.15 10.11
CA GLN A 70 0.68 -11.46 11.19
C GLN A 70 1.32 -12.84 11.03
N ARG A 71 0.57 -13.85 10.57
CA ARG A 71 1.06 -15.23 10.48
C ARG A 71 1.82 -15.51 9.18
N LEU A 72 1.46 -14.83 8.09
CA LEU A 72 1.91 -15.16 6.73
C LEU A 72 2.74 -14.05 6.06
N ARG A 73 2.96 -12.92 6.72
CA ARG A 73 3.95 -11.90 6.34
C ARG A 73 5.05 -11.81 7.38
N SER A 74 6.17 -11.20 7.02
CA SER A 74 7.20 -10.78 7.97
C SER A 74 7.14 -9.29 8.33
N CYS A 75 6.19 -8.52 7.79
CA CYS A 75 6.06 -7.10 8.12
C CYS A 75 5.67 -6.86 9.57
N GLU A 76 6.14 -5.74 10.12
CA GLU A 76 5.53 -5.13 11.30
C GLU A 76 4.13 -4.63 10.92
N LEU A 77 3.10 -5.15 11.58
CA LEU A 77 1.71 -4.80 11.31
C LEU A 77 1.22 -3.73 12.29
N PHE A 78 0.77 -2.60 11.75
CA PHE A 78 -0.04 -1.63 12.48
C PHE A 78 -1.52 -1.87 12.17
N PRO A 79 -2.31 -2.46 13.09
CA PRO A 79 -3.70 -2.84 12.87
C PRO A 79 -4.67 -1.64 12.97
N THR A 80 -4.40 -0.58 12.21
CA THR A 80 -5.16 0.68 12.22
C THR A 80 -5.06 1.39 10.87
N CYS A 81 -5.68 2.58 10.75
CA CYS A 81 -5.61 3.43 9.56
C CYS A 81 -4.37 4.35 9.56
N ALA A 82 -4.02 4.86 8.39
CA ALA A 82 -3.00 5.90 8.23
C ALA A 82 -3.62 7.26 7.88
N SER A 83 -3.07 8.34 8.41
CA SER A 83 -3.45 9.71 8.05
C SER A 83 -2.37 10.73 8.46
N ASN A 84 -2.63 12.03 8.28
CA ASN A 84 -1.80 13.13 8.79
C ASN A 84 -2.13 13.48 10.26
N SER A 85 -3.13 12.85 10.87
CA SER A 85 -3.47 13.03 12.27
C SER A 85 -3.61 11.69 13.00
N THR A 86 -3.66 11.77 14.33
CA THR A 86 -3.87 10.62 15.24
C THR A 86 -5.26 10.67 15.90
N ASP A 87 -6.16 11.39 15.25
CA ASP A 87 -7.53 11.57 15.71
C ASP A 87 -8.32 10.27 15.56
N GLU A 88 -9.39 10.16 16.35
CA GLU A 88 -10.33 9.07 16.17
C GLU A 88 -11.23 9.36 14.97
N VAL A 89 -11.31 8.40 14.05
CA VAL A 89 -12.15 8.46 12.85
C VAL A 89 -13.07 7.26 12.80
N GLU A 90 -14.19 7.38 12.09
CA GLU A 90 -15.08 6.26 11.81
C GLU A 90 -14.85 5.76 10.37
N LEU A 91 -14.49 4.49 10.22
CA LEU A 91 -14.27 3.83 8.94
C LEU A 91 -15.35 2.80 8.67
N LYS A 92 -15.78 2.70 7.40
CA LYS A 92 -16.67 1.63 6.94
C LYS A 92 -15.84 0.49 6.38
N LEU A 93 -15.71 -0.58 7.13
CA LEU A 93 -14.84 -1.71 6.81
C LEU A 93 -15.65 -2.87 6.22
N PRO A 94 -15.24 -3.45 5.07
CA PRO A 94 -15.88 -4.65 4.53
C PRO A 94 -15.93 -5.79 5.54
N VAL A 95 -17.04 -6.52 5.59
CA VAL A 95 -17.21 -7.67 6.51
C VAL A 95 -16.68 -9.00 5.96
N ASP A 96 -16.32 -9.03 4.67
CA ASP A 96 -15.87 -10.22 3.98
C ASP A 96 -14.69 -9.90 3.06
N THR A 97 -13.72 -10.83 2.99
CA THR A 97 -12.47 -10.63 2.23
C THR A 97 -12.69 -10.55 0.73
N TRP A 98 -13.74 -11.20 0.20
CA TRP A 98 -14.13 -11.07 -1.20
C TRP A 98 -14.67 -9.68 -1.48
N ILE A 99 -15.50 -9.13 -0.58
CA ILE A 99 -16.03 -7.76 -0.69
C ILE A 99 -14.89 -6.73 -0.64
N GLY A 100 -13.94 -6.88 0.28
CA GLY A 100 -12.79 -5.98 0.34
C GLY A 100 -11.84 -6.10 -0.87
N ALA A 101 -11.88 -7.22 -1.60
CA ALA A 101 -11.21 -7.33 -2.90
C ALA A 101 -12.03 -6.73 -4.06
N LEU A 102 -13.31 -6.40 -3.86
CA LEU A 102 -14.18 -5.78 -4.88
C LEU A 102 -13.94 -4.28 -5.06
N GLY A 103 -13.36 -3.59 -4.07
CA GLY A 103 -13.03 -2.17 -4.17
C GLY A 103 -12.31 -1.81 -5.47
N GLY A 104 -11.43 -2.71 -5.95
CA GLY A 104 -10.67 -2.54 -7.19
C GLY A 104 -11.11 -3.38 -8.42
N ILE A 105 -12.13 -4.25 -8.36
CA ILE A 105 -12.47 -5.20 -9.47
C ILE A 105 -13.85 -4.93 -10.10
N ASN A 106 -13.87 -4.28 -11.26
CA ASN A 106 -15.04 -4.23 -12.15
C ASN A 106 -15.12 -5.48 -13.04
N GLY A 107 -15.81 -6.54 -12.60
CA GLY A 107 -16.03 -7.77 -13.38
C GLY A 107 -17.51 -8.15 -13.51
N GLY A 108 -18.00 -8.43 -14.72
CA GLY A 108 -19.44 -8.68 -15.02
C GLY A 108 -20.09 -9.88 -14.31
N ARG A 109 -19.32 -10.91 -13.94
CA ARG A 109 -19.79 -12.10 -13.19
C ARG A 109 -20.06 -11.80 -11.69
N MET A 110 -19.70 -10.59 -11.24
CA MET A 110 -19.79 -10.08 -9.86
C MET A 110 -21.17 -9.50 -9.52
N LYS A 111 -21.92 -9.02 -10.51
CA LYS A 111 -23.22 -8.34 -10.30
C LYS A 111 -24.26 -9.23 -9.63
N GLU A 112 -24.20 -10.54 -9.85
CA GLU A 112 -25.13 -11.49 -9.24
C GLU A 112 -24.80 -11.78 -7.77
N TYR A 113 -23.51 -11.88 -7.43
CA TYR A 113 -23.05 -12.15 -6.06
C TYR A 113 -23.21 -10.90 -5.17
N VAL A 114 -22.87 -9.71 -5.70
CA VAL A 114 -23.13 -8.43 -5.03
C VAL A 114 -24.62 -8.23 -4.80
N LYS A 115 -25.49 -8.54 -5.77
CA LYS A 115 -26.97 -8.49 -5.58
C LYS A 115 -27.47 -9.41 -4.47
N GLN A 116 -26.83 -10.56 -4.23
CA GLN A 116 -27.20 -11.46 -3.14
C GLN A 116 -26.76 -10.94 -1.77
N ILE A 117 -25.62 -10.25 -1.67
CA ILE A 117 -25.14 -9.65 -0.41
C ILE A 117 -25.79 -8.28 -0.15
N GLU A 118 -26.12 -7.50 -1.18
CA GLU A 118 -26.93 -6.29 -1.04
C GLU A 118 -28.30 -6.59 -0.39
N LYS A 119 -28.88 -7.76 -0.67
CA LYS A 119 -30.08 -8.26 0.01
C LYS A 119 -29.90 -8.47 1.52
N SER A 120 -28.67 -8.67 2.03
CA SER A 120 -28.37 -8.89 3.46
C SER A 120 -28.04 -7.60 4.25
N LYS A 121 -28.01 -6.42 3.59
CA LYS A 121 -27.89 -5.08 4.19
C LYS A 121 -26.64 -4.76 5.04
N ARG A 122 -25.65 -5.64 5.18
CA ARG A 122 -24.43 -5.33 5.97
C ARG A 122 -23.13 -5.69 5.23
N LEU A 123 -22.88 -5.01 4.11
CA LEU A 123 -21.64 -5.14 3.32
C LEU A 123 -20.40 -4.61 4.05
N SER A 124 -20.60 -3.69 4.99
CA SER A 124 -19.54 -3.11 5.81
C SER A 124 -20.03 -2.84 7.24
N VAL A 125 -19.08 -2.71 8.15
CA VAL A 125 -19.30 -2.33 9.55
C VAL A 125 -18.55 -1.03 9.83
N ALA A 126 -19.23 -0.06 10.44
CA ALA A 126 -18.60 1.14 10.95
C ALA A 126 -17.76 0.81 12.18
N LYS A 127 -16.49 1.19 12.19
CA LYS A 127 -15.56 1.00 13.30
C LYS A 127 -14.82 2.30 13.56
N ARG A 128 -14.78 2.72 14.83
CA ARG A 128 -13.96 3.85 15.27
C ARG A 128 -12.56 3.38 15.64
N MET A 129 -11.54 4.11 15.19
CA MET A 129 -10.14 3.86 15.52
C MET A 129 -9.31 5.13 15.35
N ARG A 130 -8.12 5.14 15.97
CA ARG A 130 -7.14 6.22 15.83
C ARG A 130 -6.14 5.88 14.75
N CYS A 131 -5.97 6.76 13.77
CA CYS A 131 -4.97 6.56 12.74
C CYS A 131 -3.55 6.81 13.26
N VAL A 132 -2.56 6.34 12.51
CA VAL A 132 -1.14 6.65 12.71
C VAL A 132 -0.61 7.53 11.58
N ARG A 133 0.44 8.30 11.88
CA ARG A 133 1.31 8.85 10.84
C ARG A 133 2.35 7.81 10.50
N VAL A 134 2.35 7.33 9.27
CA VAL A 134 3.27 6.27 8.83
C VAL A 134 4.73 6.67 9.04
N GLY A 135 5.08 7.94 8.79
CA GLY A 135 6.43 8.46 9.02
C GLY A 135 6.87 8.39 10.49
N ASP A 136 5.97 8.60 11.44
CA ASP A 136 6.29 8.52 12.87
C ASP A 136 6.56 7.07 13.30
N GLU A 137 5.77 6.13 12.80
CA GLU A 137 5.96 4.71 13.08
C GLU A 137 7.25 4.17 12.44
N LEU A 138 7.57 4.58 11.21
CA LEU A 138 8.85 4.25 10.57
C LEU A 138 10.04 4.79 11.38
N ARG A 139 9.95 6.02 11.87
CA ARG A 139 10.99 6.60 12.74
C ARG A 139 11.16 5.81 14.03
N ARG A 140 10.07 5.38 14.68
CA ARG A 140 10.12 4.52 15.88
C ARG A 140 10.80 3.18 15.63
N LEU A 141 10.62 2.62 14.43
CA LEU A 141 11.29 1.40 13.99
C LEU A 141 12.74 1.62 13.53
N GLY A 142 13.25 2.86 13.58
CA GLY A 142 14.59 3.20 13.10
C GLY A 142 14.74 3.17 11.58
N VAL A 143 13.64 3.20 10.83
CA VAL A 143 13.63 3.18 9.36
C VAL A 143 13.74 4.61 8.83
N GLY A 144 14.91 4.96 8.31
CA GLY A 144 15.15 6.25 7.63
C GLY A 144 15.02 6.21 6.11
N HIS A 145 14.96 5.01 5.52
CA HIS A 145 14.86 4.81 4.08
C HIS A 145 13.85 3.71 3.74
N VAL A 146 12.92 4.04 2.84
CA VAL A 146 11.95 3.12 2.23
C VAL A 146 12.22 3.04 0.73
N ASP A 147 12.41 1.83 0.23
CA ASP A 147 12.64 1.60 -1.20
C ASP A 147 11.35 1.63 -2.00
N LEU A 148 10.29 1.01 -1.48
CA LEU A 148 8.99 0.93 -2.12
C LEU A 148 7.86 1.24 -1.14
N PHE A 149 7.05 2.25 -1.44
CA PHE A 149 5.86 2.62 -0.67
C PHE A 149 4.61 2.39 -1.53
N SER A 150 3.82 1.36 -1.20
CA SER A 150 2.52 1.10 -1.81
C SER A 150 1.45 1.87 -1.05
N LEU A 151 0.76 2.80 -1.74
CA LEU A 151 -0.24 3.69 -1.18
C LEU A 151 -1.54 3.63 -1.98
N ASP A 152 -2.51 2.91 -1.43
CA ASP A 152 -3.83 2.70 -2.01
C ASP A 152 -4.87 2.72 -0.88
N VAL A 153 -5.33 3.92 -0.50
CA VAL A 153 -6.22 4.12 0.65
C VAL A 153 -7.57 4.70 0.21
N GLU A 154 -7.98 4.41 -1.02
CA GLU A 154 -9.29 4.72 -1.60
C GLU A 154 -9.65 6.22 -1.49
N GLY A 155 -8.70 7.10 -1.85
CA GLY A 155 -8.89 8.55 -1.94
C GLY A 155 -8.30 9.36 -0.79
N HIS A 156 -7.76 8.72 0.26
CA HIS A 156 -7.14 9.38 1.42
C HIS A 156 -5.62 9.57 1.30
N GLU A 157 -5.05 9.36 0.12
CA GLU A 157 -3.59 9.29 -0.10
C GLU A 157 -2.92 10.60 0.25
N ARG A 158 -3.54 11.72 -0.14
CA ARG A 158 -3.07 13.08 0.16
C ARG A 158 -2.81 13.25 1.66
N ALA A 159 -3.77 12.85 2.50
CA ALA A 159 -3.65 12.98 3.94
C ALA A 159 -2.56 12.06 4.50
N VAL A 160 -2.39 10.85 3.97
CA VAL A 160 -1.27 9.99 4.37
C VAL A 160 0.07 10.65 4.04
N LEU A 161 0.22 11.20 2.81
CA LEU A 161 1.44 11.87 2.38
C LEU A 161 1.73 13.16 3.15
N ASP A 162 0.72 13.97 3.46
CA ASP A 162 0.88 15.18 4.29
C ASP A 162 1.33 14.85 5.73
N GLY A 163 1.15 13.60 6.17
CA GLY A 163 1.66 13.08 7.45
C GLY A 163 3.13 12.63 7.42
N ILE A 164 3.80 12.70 6.26
CA ILE A 164 5.18 12.26 6.09
C ILE A 164 6.11 13.48 6.04
N ASP A 165 7.09 13.50 6.92
CA ASP A 165 8.22 14.42 6.84
C ASP A 165 9.27 13.88 5.86
N PHE A 166 9.18 14.30 4.60
CA PHE A 166 10.10 13.91 3.53
C PHE A 166 11.51 14.48 3.66
N CYS A 167 11.76 15.38 4.63
CA CYS A 167 13.09 15.84 4.98
C CYS A 167 13.86 14.80 5.80
N SER A 168 13.17 14.13 6.72
CA SER A 168 13.79 13.11 7.59
C SER A 168 13.62 11.68 7.07
N LEU A 169 12.58 11.40 6.27
CA LEU A 169 12.34 10.08 5.68
C LEU A 169 12.61 10.10 4.17
N HIS A 170 13.57 9.29 3.73
CA HIS A 170 13.79 9.08 2.30
C HIS A 170 12.89 7.96 1.77
N ILE A 171 12.03 8.26 0.79
CA ILE A 171 11.24 7.25 0.08
C ILE A 171 11.63 7.27 -1.39
N SER A 172 12.21 6.19 -1.91
CA SER A 172 12.72 6.17 -3.29
C SER A 172 11.61 6.08 -4.32
N HIS A 173 10.67 5.16 -4.11
CA HIS A 173 9.59 4.90 -5.06
C HIS A 173 8.25 4.77 -4.33
N ILE A 174 7.22 5.43 -4.87
CA ILE A 174 5.85 5.38 -4.35
C ILE A 174 4.94 4.92 -5.48
N ILE A 175 4.22 3.82 -5.27
CA ILE A 175 3.05 3.48 -6.10
C ILE A 175 1.88 4.17 -5.40
N CYS A 176 1.23 5.10 -6.08
CA CYS A 176 0.08 5.79 -5.52
C CYS A 176 -1.12 5.71 -6.46
N GLU A 177 -2.28 5.37 -5.89
CA GLU A 177 -3.55 5.25 -6.61
C GLU A 177 -4.11 6.61 -7.05
N ALA A 178 -4.35 7.52 -6.11
CA ALA A 178 -5.05 8.80 -6.36
C ALA A 178 -4.48 9.96 -5.53
N ASN A 179 -4.85 11.21 -5.85
CA ASN A 179 -4.62 12.40 -5.01
C ASN A 179 -3.17 12.73 -4.60
N CYS A 180 -2.15 12.11 -5.21
CA CYS A 180 -0.74 12.29 -4.84
C CYS A 180 0.01 13.40 -5.60
N ASP A 181 -0.47 13.82 -6.78
CA ASP A 181 0.33 14.63 -7.73
C ASP A 181 0.84 15.95 -7.11
N SER A 182 -0.07 16.70 -6.50
CA SER A 182 0.26 17.99 -5.87
C SER A 182 1.30 17.90 -4.76
N VAL A 183 1.29 16.83 -3.95
CA VAL A 183 2.27 16.63 -2.87
C VAL A 183 3.59 16.18 -3.44
N LEU A 184 3.57 15.09 -4.22
CA LEU A 184 4.79 14.42 -4.64
C LEU A 184 5.62 15.29 -5.59
N ARG A 185 4.98 16.09 -6.45
CA ARG A 185 5.72 17.10 -7.25
C ARG A 185 6.36 18.18 -6.39
N GLY A 186 5.68 18.62 -5.32
CA GLY A 186 6.23 19.59 -4.38
C GLY A 186 7.51 19.09 -3.69
N TRP A 187 7.63 17.77 -3.53
CA TRP A 187 8.82 17.10 -3.00
C TRP A 187 9.81 16.60 -4.06
N GLY A 188 9.63 16.98 -5.34
CA GLY A 188 10.56 16.66 -6.42
C GLY A 188 10.44 15.26 -7.01
N TYR A 189 9.34 14.53 -6.75
CA TYR A 189 9.10 13.23 -7.38
C TYR A 189 8.67 13.40 -8.84
N ALA A 190 9.18 12.53 -9.70
CA ALA A 190 8.75 12.40 -11.08
C ALA A 190 7.71 11.28 -11.22
N ALA A 191 6.58 11.61 -11.83
CA ALA A 191 5.54 10.64 -12.19
C ALA A 191 5.93 9.84 -13.43
N SER A 192 5.62 8.55 -13.42
CA SER A 192 5.75 7.65 -14.56
C SER A 192 4.61 6.63 -14.57
N LYS A 193 4.20 6.19 -15.76
CA LYS A 193 3.17 5.16 -15.93
C LYS A 193 3.69 4.02 -16.80
N PRO A 194 4.60 3.18 -16.27
CA PRO A 194 5.20 2.11 -17.05
C PRO A 194 4.15 1.08 -17.48
N ARG A 195 4.39 0.42 -18.61
CA ARG A 195 3.49 -0.59 -19.17
C ARG A 195 3.32 -1.74 -18.15
N GLY A 196 2.14 -1.83 -17.55
CA GLY A 196 1.82 -2.84 -16.52
C GLY A 196 1.49 -2.27 -15.15
N LEU A 197 1.66 -0.96 -14.92
CA LEU A 197 0.81 -0.23 -13.98
C LEU A 197 -0.46 0.16 -14.71
N VAL A 198 -1.62 -0.21 -14.18
CA VAL A 198 -2.94 0.00 -14.82
C VAL A 198 -3.86 0.81 -13.92
N GLN A 199 -5.09 1.09 -14.39
CA GLN A 199 -6.08 1.90 -13.69
C GLN A 199 -5.54 3.31 -13.36
N THR A 200 -5.77 3.76 -12.13
CA THR A 200 -5.47 5.08 -11.58
C THR A 200 -4.03 5.18 -11.07
N GLU A 201 -3.42 4.05 -10.68
CA GLU A 201 -2.07 4.04 -10.11
C GLU A 201 -0.99 4.68 -10.99
N VAL A 202 -0.08 5.38 -10.32
CA VAL A 202 1.09 6.06 -10.89
C VAL A 202 2.32 5.68 -10.06
N LEU A 203 3.43 5.40 -10.74
CA LEU A 203 4.73 5.20 -10.10
C LEU A 203 5.45 6.54 -10.00
N TRP A 204 5.69 6.98 -8.77
CA TRP A 204 6.44 8.19 -8.43
C TRP A 204 7.84 7.81 -7.99
N THR A 205 8.84 8.42 -8.61
CA THR A 205 10.25 8.14 -8.31
C THR A 205 10.96 9.42 -7.93
N ARG A 206 11.73 9.35 -6.85
CA ARG A 206 12.62 10.42 -6.45
C ARG A 206 13.97 10.29 -7.17
N PRO A 207 14.42 11.30 -7.94
CA PRO A 207 15.72 11.23 -8.61
C PRO A 207 16.87 11.04 -7.63
N GLN A 208 17.84 10.20 -7.97
CA GLN A 208 19.07 10.04 -7.17
C GLN A 208 19.81 11.38 -7.06
N GLY A 209 20.26 11.74 -5.85
CA GLY A 209 20.96 12.99 -5.57
C GLY A 209 20.05 14.21 -5.33
N SER A 210 18.72 14.08 -5.49
CA SER A 210 17.77 15.13 -5.10
C SER A 210 17.47 15.05 -3.60
N LEU A 211 18.29 15.73 -2.80
CA LEU A 211 17.85 16.07 -1.44
C LEU A 211 16.67 17.03 -1.55
N PRO A 212 15.66 16.91 -0.67
CA PRO A 212 14.57 17.86 -0.67
C PRO A 212 15.17 19.21 -0.30
N SER A 213 14.69 20.29 -0.91
CA SER A 213 14.94 21.64 -0.42
C SER A 213 14.17 21.83 0.88
N CYS A 214 14.72 21.24 1.94
CA CYS A 214 14.53 21.60 3.33
C CYS A 214 15.70 22.52 3.69
#